data_AF-A0A2V6AHS0-F1
#
_entry.id   AF-A0A2V6AHS0-F1
#
_cell.length_a   1.000
_cell.length_b   1.000
_cell.length_c   1.000
_cell.angle_alpha   90.00
_cell.angle_beta   90.00
_cell.angle_gamma   90.00
#
_symmetry.space_group_name_H-M   'P 1'
#
loop_
_entity.id
_entity.type
_entity.pdbx_description
1 polymer ?
#
loop_
_entity_poly.entity_id
_entity_poly.type
_entity_poly.pdbx_seq_one_letter_code
_entity_poly.pdbx_strand_id
1 'polypeptide(L)'
;MMERANPRRSSSLQSDLKCLAALAYHRLENSKDLVQKFHTFRRADHADLDHLQKLYEWLFVPIALWPIDIEGLFRAALGRAESGKRLDKHVILLIDLLPPLPSERTQRASTRQLRATNPRPSQM
;
A
#
# COMPACT_ATOMS: atom_id res chain seq x y z
N MET A 1 -8.65 -23.87 -25.89
CA MET A 1 -8.88 -23.18 -24.61
C MET A 1 -8.04 -21.90 -24.62
N MET A 2 -8.66 -20.73 -24.73
CA MET A 2 -7.97 -19.44 -24.59
C MET A 2 -8.50 -18.77 -23.32
N GLU A 3 -7.69 -18.76 -22.27
CA GLU A 3 -7.92 -17.92 -21.10
C GLU A 3 -7.97 -16.46 -21.56
N ARG A 4 -9.18 -15.89 -21.56
CA ARG A 4 -9.39 -14.47 -21.79
C ARG A 4 -8.81 -13.71 -20.60
N ALA A 5 -7.59 -13.19 -20.77
CA ALA A 5 -7.01 -12.20 -19.87
C ALA A 5 -7.97 -11.00 -19.75
N ASN A 6 -8.52 -10.80 -18.55
CA ASN A 6 -9.56 -9.83 -18.26
C ASN A 6 -8.99 -8.38 -18.28
N PRO A 7 -9.39 -7.52 -19.25
CA PRO A 7 -8.82 -6.18 -19.43
C PRO A 7 -9.25 -5.14 -18.37
N ARG A 8 -10.11 -5.51 -17.41
CA ARG A 8 -10.57 -4.59 -16.34
C ARG A 8 -9.64 -4.51 -15.12
N ARG A 9 -8.57 -5.31 -15.05
CA ARG A 9 -7.67 -5.41 -13.87
C ARG A 9 -6.32 -4.72 -14.05
N SER A 10 -5.83 -4.62 -15.30
CA SER A 10 -4.67 -3.80 -15.61
C SER A 10 -4.94 -2.32 -15.35
N SER A 11 -6.20 -1.88 -15.49
CA SER A 11 -6.64 -0.53 -15.14
C SER A 11 -6.62 -0.25 -13.63
N SER A 12 -6.89 -1.24 -12.77
CA SER A 12 -6.80 -1.04 -11.31
C SER A 12 -5.35 -0.95 -10.85
N LEU A 13 -4.48 -1.85 -11.31
CA LEU A 13 -3.05 -1.81 -11.00
C LEU A 13 -2.40 -0.50 -11.47
N GLN A 14 -2.71 -0.05 -12.69
CA GLN A 14 -2.18 1.22 -13.19
C GLN A 14 -2.73 2.42 -12.43
N SER A 15 -4.00 2.38 -11.99
CA SER A 15 -4.58 3.43 -11.14
C SER A 15 -3.92 3.49 -9.76
N ASP A 16 -3.66 2.33 -9.17
CA ASP A 16 -3.01 2.20 -7.87
C ASP A 16 -1.54 2.68 -7.95
N LEU A 17 -0.82 2.27 -8.99
CA LEU A 17 0.53 2.77 -9.26
C LEU A 17 0.54 4.28 -9.52
N LYS A 18 -0.46 4.85 -10.21
CA LYS A 18 -0.61 6.31 -10.36
C LYS A 18 -0.88 7.00 -9.02
N CYS A 19 -1.67 6.38 -8.14
CA CYS A 19 -1.93 6.90 -6.80
C CYS A 19 -0.65 6.90 -5.96
N LEU A 20 0.13 5.81 -5.98
CA LEU A 20 1.44 5.73 -5.33
C LEU A 20 2.46 6.71 -5.90
N ALA A 21 2.46 6.91 -7.22
CA ALA A 21 3.32 7.90 -7.89
C ALA A 21 2.95 9.35 -7.54
N ALA A 22 1.69 9.60 -7.20
CA ALA A 22 1.21 10.90 -6.76
C ALA A 22 1.51 11.18 -5.27
N LEU A 23 1.87 10.15 -4.49
CA LEU A 23 2.33 10.28 -3.11
C LEU A 23 3.83 10.67 -3.09
N ALA A 24 4.28 11.19 -1.95
CA ALA A 24 5.59 11.83 -1.79
C ALA A 24 6.77 11.02 -2.39
N TYR A 25 7.76 11.79 -2.87
CA TYR A 25 8.97 11.42 -3.62
C TYR A 25 9.56 10.04 -3.20
N HIS A 26 9.90 9.20 -4.19
CA HIS A 26 10.44 7.83 -4.07
C HIS A 26 9.53 6.69 -3.57
N ARG A 27 8.27 6.93 -3.18
CA ARG A 27 7.39 5.82 -2.73
C ARG A 27 7.12 4.79 -3.83
N LEU A 28 6.96 5.22 -5.08
CA LEU A 28 6.66 4.32 -6.19
C LEU A 28 7.74 3.24 -6.37
N GLU A 29 9.02 3.59 -6.23
CA GLU A 29 10.11 2.63 -6.45
C GLU A 29 10.15 1.53 -5.36
N ASN A 30 9.92 1.89 -4.09
CA ASN A 30 9.95 0.93 -2.98
C ASN A 30 8.67 0.06 -2.87
N SER A 31 7.52 0.66 -3.20
CA SER A 31 6.21 0.03 -2.98
C SER A 31 5.65 -0.70 -4.20
N LYS A 32 6.17 -0.45 -5.41
CA LYS A 32 5.67 -1.08 -6.66
C LYS A 32 5.78 -2.60 -6.64
N ASP A 33 6.89 -3.14 -6.14
CA ASP A 33 7.06 -4.59 -6.03
C ASP A 33 6.04 -5.21 -5.07
N LEU A 34 5.72 -4.52 -3.97
CA LEU A 34 4.74 -4.98 -2.99
C LEU A 34 3.32 -5.03 -3.59
N VAL A 35 2.95 -4.00 -4.35
CA VAL A 35 1.64 -3.96 -5.03
C VAL A 35 1.52 -5.07 -6.08
N GLN A 36 2.57 -5.29 -6.88
CA GLN A 36 2.57 -6.35 -7.90
C GLN A 36 2.50 -7.75 -7.27
N LYS A 37 3.28 -7.97 -6.21
CA LYS A 37 3.26 -9.22 -5.45
C LYS A 37 1.90 -9.48 -4.81
N PHE A 38 1.30 -8.48 -4.16
CA PHE A 38 -0.02 -8.61 -3.58
C PHE A 38 -1.09 -8.92 -4.63
N HIS A 39 -1.06 -8.26 -5.80
CA HIS A 39 -1.99 -8.56 -6.90
C HIS A 39 -1.87 -9.99 -7.44
N THR A 40 -0.66 -10.56 -7.41
CA THR A 40 -0.40 -11.94 -7.79
C THR A 40 -0.88 -12.90 -6.70
N PHE A 41 -0.57 -12.59 -5.44
CA PHE A 41 -0.92 -13.36 -4.25
C PHE A 41 -2.44 -13.40 -3.96
N ARG A 42 -3.17 -12.31 -4.23
CA ARG A 42 -4.63 -12.19 -4.01
C ARG A 42 -5.47 -13.25 -4.73
N ARG A 43 -4.85 -13.99 -5.66
CA ARG A 43 -5.50 -15.09 -6.41
C ARG A 43 -5.56 -16.41 -5.63
N ALA A 44 -4.78 -16.54 -4.55
CA ALA A 44 -4.54 -17.81 -3.87
C ALA A 44 -5.45 -18.08 -2.65
N ASP A 45 -6.51 -17.28 -2.44
CA ASP A 45 -7.52 -17.41 -1.37
C ASP A 45 -6.93 -17.84 -0.01
N HIS A 46 -6.16 -16.91 0.60
CA HIS A 46 -5.45 -17.16 1.85
C HIS A 46 -6.28 -16.68 3.05
N ALA A 47 -6.29 -17.41 4.16
CA ALA A 47 -7.05 -17.06 5.37
C ALA A 47 -6.72 -15.67 5.95
N ASP A 48 -5.55 -15.14 5.63
CA ASP A 48 -5.07 -13.84 6.13
C ASP A 48 -5.18 -12.71 5.09
N LEU A 49 -5.93 -12.93 4.00
CA LEU A 49 -6.10 -11.97 2.90
C LEU A 49 -6.70 -10.64 3.37
N ASP A 50 -7.64 -10.68 4.31
CA ASP A 50 -8.26 -9.47 4.86
C ASP A 50 -7.25 -8.58 5.60
N HIS A 51 -6.32 -9.19 6.35
CA HIS A 51 -5.27 -8.47 7.06
C HIS A 51 -4.26 -7.86 6.07
N LEU A 52 -3.90 -8.60 5.03
CA LEU A 52 -3.04 -8.09 3.96
C LEU A 52 -3.72 -6.97 3.17
N GLN A 53 -5.05 -7.04 2.98
CA GLN A 53 -5.80 -6.00 2.31
C GLN A 53 -5.87 -4.70 3.12
N LYS A 54 -6.06 -4.78 4.44
CA LYS A 54 -5.94 -3.60 5.32
C LYS A 54 -4.59 -2.89 5.14
N LEU A 55 -3.49 -3.66 5.14
CA LEU A 55 -2.15 -3.11 4.94
C LEU A 55 -1.96 -2.53 3.54
N TYR A 56 -2.53 -3.18 2.52
CA TYR A 56 -2.54 -2.67 1.14
C TYR A 56 -3.21 -1.30 1.06
N GLU A 57 -4.35 -1.11 1.70
CA GLU A 57 -5.06 0.18 1.70
C GLU A 57 -4.26 1.28 2.42
N TRP A 58 -3.60 0.94 3.53
CA TRP A 58 -2.69 1.84 4.24
C TRP A 58 -1.49 2.28 3.40
N LEU A 59 -1.06 1.45 2.44
CA LEU A 59 0.03 1.78 1.49
C LEU A 59 -0.31 3.00 0.61
N PHE A 60 -1.58 3.38 0.48
CA PHE A 60 -2.00 4.59 -0.26
C PHE A 60 -2.17 5.83 0.63
N VAL A 61 -2.07 5.68 1.95
CA VAL A 61 -2.10 6.81 2.88
C VAL A 61 -0.74 7.52 2.88
N PRO A 62 -0.67 8.86 2.89
CA PRO A 62 0.59 9.58 3.01
C PRO A 62 1.43 9.11 4.22
N ILE A 63 2.76 8.98 4.05
CA ILE A 63 3.64 8.35 5.06
C ILE A 63 3.63 9.09 6.40
N ALA A 64 3.44 10.42 6.36
CA ALA A 64 3.33 11.26 7.54
C ALA A 64 2.12 10.92 8.43
N LEU A 65 1.14 10.17 7.91
CA LEU A 65 -0.04 9.71 8.64
C LEU A 65 0.05 8.24 9.05
N TRP A 66 1.14 7.56 8.72
CA TRP A 66 1.29 6.16 9.10
C TRP A 66 1.56 6.06 10.60
N PRO A 67 0.81 5.20 11.33
CA PRO A 67 1.02 5.02 12.76
C PRO A 67 2.30 4.22 13.07
N ILE A 68 2.75 3.39 12.12
CA ILE A 68 3.93 2.52 12.19
C ILE A 68 4.53 2.37 10.79
N ASP A 69 5.65 1.65 10.67
CA ASP A 69 6.19 1.25 9.36
C ASP A 69 5.28 0.23 8.65
N ILE A 70 4.26 0.74 7.95
CA ILE A 70 3.31 -0.06 7.17
C ILE A 70 4.03 -0.81 6.05
N GLU A 71 5.03 -0.21 5.42
CA GLU A 71 5.72 -0.84 4.29
C GLU A 71 6.51 -2.07 4.76
N GLY A 72 7.31 -1.93 5.82
CA GLY A 72 8.04 -3.04 6.42
C GLY A 72 7.13 -4.14 6.93
N LEU A 73 6.03 -3.77 7.61
CA LEU A 73 5.02 -4.72 8.09
C LEU A 73 4.37 -5.48 6.94
N PHE A 74 3.97 -4.78 5.87
CA PHE A 74 3.36 -5.39 4.70
C PHE A 74 4.33 -6.30 3.96
N ARG A 75 5.59 -5.91 3.81
CA ARG A 75 6.64 -6.73 3.20
C ARG A 75 6.87 -8.03 3.97
N ALA A 76 6.94 -7.96 5.29
CA ALA A 76 7.12 -9.14 6.14
C ALA A 76 5.88 -10.05 6.13
N ALA A 77 4.68 -9.48 6.17
CA ALA A 77 3.43 -10.21 6.11
C ALA A 77 3.25 -10.91 4.76
N LEU A 78 3.50 -10.20 3.66
CA LEU A 78 3.39 -10.72 2.30
C LEU A 78 4.42 -11.83 2.03
N GLY A 79 5.67 -11.66 2.46
CA GLY A 79 6.70 -12.71 2.29
C GLY A 79 6.38 -14.01 3.04
N ARG A 80 5.74 -13.92 4.22
CA ARG A 80 5.23 -15.09 4.94
C ARG A 80 4.08 -15.76 4.19
N ALA A 81 3.12 -14.97 3.75
CA ALA A 81 1.95 -15.45 3.03
C ALA A 81 2.34 -16.11 1.69
N GLU A 82 3.29 -15.52 0.94
CA GLU A 82 3.88 -16.10 -0.27
C GLU A 82 4.55 -17.45 -0.01
N SER A 83 5.13 -17.64 1.18
CA SER A 83 5.72 -18.91 1.60
C SER A 83 4.66 -19.95 2.03
N GLY A 84 3.37 -19.67 1.85
CA GLY A 84 2.25 -20.51 2.30
C GLY A 84 2.10 -20.57 3.82
N LYS A 85 2.73 -19.65 4.55
CA LYS A 85 2.67 -19.60 6.02
C LYS A 85 1.61 -18.59 6.45
N ARG A 86 0.90 -18.92 7.52
CA ARG A 86 0.01 -17.97 8.20
C ARG A 86 0.80 -16.82 8.81
N LEU A 87 0.13 -15.68 8.95
CA LEU A 87 0.67 -14.54 9.67
C LEU A 87 0.89 -14.89 11.14
N ASP A 88 1.94 -14.29 11.71
CA ASP A 88 2.22 -14.39 13.14
C ASP A 88 1.11 -13.71 13.94
N LYS A 89 0.75 -14.25 15.12
CA LYS A 89 -0.26 -13.65 16.00
C LYS A 89 0.09 -12.21 16.39
N HIS A 90 1.39 -11.91 16.55
CA HIS A 90 1.83 -10.54 16.83
C HIS A 90 1.63 -9.62 15.63
N VAL A 91 1.85 -10.12 14.41
CA VAL A 91 1.60 -9.36 13.17
C VAL A 91 0.11 -9.10 12.99
N ILE A 92 -0.73 -10.12 13.22
CA ILE A 92 -2.19 -9.96 13.19
C ILE A 92 -2.64 -8.91 14.19
N LEU A 93 -2.15 -8.99 15.44
CA LEU A 93 -2.49 -8.00 16.47
C LEU A 93 -2.07 -6.58 16.08
N LEU A 94 -0.88 -6.40 15.51
CA LEU A 94 -0.43 -5.09 15.03
C LEU A 94 -1.35 -4.55 13.92
N ILE A 95 -1.82 -5.41 13.02
CA ILE A 95 -2.75 -5.03 11.94
C ILE A 95 -4.13 -4.68 12.51
N ASP A 96 -4.61 -5.42 13.51
CA ASP A 96 -5.91 -5.18 14.13
C ASP A 96 -5.94 -3.93 15.01
N LEU A 97 -4.79 -3.53 15.56
CA LEU A 97 -4.63 -2.27 16.29
C LEU A 97 -4.47 -1.05 15.37
N LEU A 98 -4.37 -1.24 14.04
CA LEU A 98 -4.33 -0.11 13.13
C LEU A 98 -5.64 0.68 13.24
N PRO A 99 -5.55 2.03 13.35
CA PRO A 99 -6.74 2.85 13.29
C PRO A 99 -7.43 2.68 11.92
N PRO A 100 -8.71 3.05 11.82
CA PRO A 100 -9.35 3.15 10.52
C PRO A 100 -8.59 4.13 9.63
N LEU A 101 -8.66 3.90 8.32
CA LEU A 101 -7.99 4.76 7.34
C LEU A 101 -8.40 6.22 7.53
N PRO A 102 -7.44 7.16 7.56
CA PRO A 102 -7.76 8.58 7.71
C PRO A 102 -8.61 9.04 6.53
N SER A 103 -9.65 9.84 6.79
CA SER A 103 -10.52 10.37 5.75
C SER A 103 -9.72 11.09 4.65
N GLU A 104 -10.23 11.12 3.42
CA GLU A 104 -9.57 11.85 2.32
C GLU A 104 -9.27 13.31 2.67
N ARG A 105 -10.11 13.94 3.51
CA ARG A 105 -9.92 15.31 3.99
C ARG A 105 -8.63 15.44 4.81
N THR A 106 -8.37 14.49 5.71
CA THR A 106 -7.16 14.42 6.53
C THR A 106 -5.91 14.14 5.68
N GLN A 107 -6.04 13.25 4.70
CA GLN A 107 -4.97 12.96 3.75
C GLN A 107 -4.60 14.18 2.90
N ARG A 108 -5.59 14.91 2.37
CA ARG A 108 -5.37 16.15 1.59
C ARG A 108 -4.75 17.28 2.42
N ALA A 109 -5.13 17.43 3.69
CA ALA A 109 -4.55 18.44 4.58
C ALA A 109 -3.04 18.19 4.79
N SER A 110 -2.67 16.93 4.99
CA SER A 110 -1.27 16.52 5.21
C SER A 110 -0.40 16.73 3.97
N THR A 111 -0.94 16.41 2.78
CA THR A 111 -0.26 16.65 1.50
C THR A 111 -0.07 18.14 1.20
N ARG A 112 -1.00 19.01 1.62
CA ARG A 112 -0.83 20.48 1.51
C ARG A 112 0.28 21.00 2.42
N GLN A 113 0.39 20.47 3.63
CA GLN A 113 1.38 20.91 4.62
C GLN A 113 2.82 20.55 4.21
N LEU A 114 3.03 19.35 3.66
CA LEU A 114 4.33 18.92 3.11
C LEU A 114 4.79 19.72 1.88
N ARG A 115 3.85 20.29 1.09
CA ARG A 115 4.20 21.20 -0.02
C ARG A 115 4.52 22.62 0.45
N ALA A 116 3.95 23.06 1.57
CA ALA A 116 4.18 24.41 2.10
C ALA A 116 5.56 24.57 2.78
N THR A 117 6.15 23.47 3.25
CA THR A 117 7.45 23.48 3.97
C THR A 117 8.68 23.31 3.08
N ASN A 118 8.51 23.17 1.76
CA ASN A 118 9.64 23.10 0.82
C ASN A 118 9.34 23.97 -0.42
N PRO A 119 9.58 25.30 -0.36
CA PRO A 119 9.50 26.12 -1.55
C PRO A 119 10.58 25.63 -2.53
N ARG A 120 10.17 25.31 -3.76
CA ARG A 120 11.10 24.97 -4.84
C ARG A 120 12.23 25.99 -4.86
N PRO A 121 13.51 25.60 -4.98
CA PRO A 121 14.54 26.56 -5.32
C PRO A 121 14.16 27.12 -6.68
N SER A 122 13.83 28.41 -6.70
CA SER A 122 13.75 29.19 -7.92
C SER A 122 15.04 28.95 -8.69
N GLN A 123 14.91 28.42 -9.90
CA GLN A 123 16.02 28.36 -10.83
C GLN A 123 16.52 29.80 -11.02
N MET A 124 17.77 30.04 -10.63
CA MET A 124 18.63 31.11 -11.13
C MET A 124 19.69 30.48 -12.02
#